data_AF-A0A0G0XIG7-F1
#
_entry.id   AF-A0A0G0XIG7-F1
#
_cell.length_a   1.000
_cell.length_b   1.000
_cell.length_c   1.000
_cell.angle_alpha   90.00
_cell.angle_beta   90.00
_cell.angle_gamma   90.00
#
_symmetry.space_group_name_H-M   'P 1'
#
loop_
_entity.id
_entity.type
_entity.pdbx_description
1 polymer ?
#
loop_
_entity_poly.entity_id
_entity_poly.type
_entity_poly.pdbx_seq_one_letter_code
_entity_poly.pdbx_strand_id
1 'polypeptide(L)'
;MSKSLGNVINPLDLAKEYGTEAVRYFLLRHVHPFEDSDVTPENIKEAYNANLANGLGNLASRILTLSEKYLDKCPEIPEKSDFTEYFEFFEKFDIKQAADYVWNEIGELDKFIQKTEPFKVVKIDEKKGKELISSTVLHLYRIARMLNPIMPETNIMLKKLIKENKKPEKPLFLRKD
;
A
#
# COMPACT_ATOMS: atom_id res chain seq x y z
N MET A 1 -3.79 -26.81 10.81
CA MET A 1 -2.33 -27.09 10.85
C MET A 1 -2.04 -28.19 11.87
N SER A 2 -1.20 -29.18 11.54
CA SER A 2 -0.82 -30.28 12.43
C SER A 2 0.69 -30.47 12.48
N LYS A 3 1.24 -30.58 13.71
CA LYS A 3 2.65 -30.94 13.91
C LYS A 3 2.99 -32.32 13.34
N SER A 4 2.05 -33.26 13.37
CA SER A 4 2.27 -34.62 12.84
C SER A 4 2.29 -34.68 11.31
N LEU A 5 1.60 -33.75 10.64
CA LEU A 5 1.59 -33.63 9.18
C LEU A 5 2.72 -32.72 8.66
N GLY A 6 3.48 -32.09 9.55
CA GLY A 6 4.58 -31.19 9.18
C GLY A 6 4.15 -29.88 8.52
N ASN A 7 2.85 -29.55 8.49
CA ASN A 7 2.30 -28.37 7.80
C ASN A 7 2.05 -27.18 8.75
N VAL A 8 2.86 -27.03 9.78
CA VAL A 8 2.76 -25.89 10.71
C VAL A 8 3.54 -24.72 10.14
N ILE A 9 2.86 -23.59 9.96
CA ILE A 9 3.49 -22.33 9.57
C ILE A 9 3.77 -21.52 10.84
N ASN A 10 5.04 -21.24 11.09
CA ASN A 10 5.46 -20.43 12.23
C ASN A 10 5.42 -18.93 11.86
N PRO A 11 4.57 -18.11 12.51
CA PRO A 11 4.47 -16.69 12.21
C PRO A 11 5.78 -15.92 12.43
N LEU A 12 6.66 -16.39 13.32
CA LEU A 12 7.97 -15.77 13.53
C LEU A 12 8.92 -16.01 12.35
N ASP A 13 8.81 -17.15 11.68
CA ASP A 13 9.64 -17.43 10.52
C ASP A 13 9.13 -16.66 9.30
N LEU A 14 7.79 -16.54 9.15
CA LEU A 14 7.20 -15.62 8.18
C LEU A 14 7.62 -14.17 8.41
N ALA A 15 7.62 -13.70 9.66
CA ALA A 15 8.02 -12.33 9.98
C ALA A 15 9.49 -12.06 9.68
N LYS A 16 10.38 -13.05 9.86
CA LYS A 16 11.79 -12.96 9.44
C LYS A 16 11.93 -12.89 7.93
N GLU A 17 11.15 -13.68 7.19
CA GLU A 17 11.25 -13.79 5.74
C GLU A 17 10.59 -12.61 5.02
N TYR A 18 9.34 -12.28 5.36
CA TYR A 18 8.50 -11.28 4.68
C TYR A 18 8.41 -9.94 5.41
N GLY A 19 8.80 -9.89 6.68
CA GLY A 19 8.61 -8.72 7.54
C GLY A 19 7.25 -8.73 8.25
N THR A 20 7.21 -8.15 9.46
CA THR A 20 6.01 -8.12 10.32
C THR A 20 4.81 -7.48 9.63
N GLU A 21 5.02 -6.38 8.91
CA GLU A 21 3.96 -5.65 8.20
C GLU A 21 3.27 -6.52 7.14
N ALA A 22 4.04 -7.33 6.41
CA ALA A 22 3.51 -8.23 5.40
C ALA A 22 2.70 -9.37 6.01
N VAL A 23 3.16 -9.92 7.15
CA VAL A 23 2.41 -10.96 7.88
C VAL A 23 1.09 -10.40 8.41
N ARG A 24 1.10 -9.19 8.99
CA ARG A 24 -0.13 -8.51 9.42
C ARG A 24 -1.11 -8.32 8.26
N TYR A 25 -0.62 -7.76 7.15
CA TYR A 25 -1.41 -7.60 5.94
C TYR A 25 -2.04 -8.93 5.50
N PHE A 26 -1.23 -9.98 5.40
CA PHE A 26 -1.68 -11.28 4.91
C PHE A 26 -2.80 -11.83 5.80
N LEU A 27 -2.59 -11.86 7.11
CA LEU A 27 -3.57 -12.37 8.06
C LEU A 27 -4.87 -11.56 8.04
N LEU A 28 -4.78 -10.24 7.97
CA LEU A 28 -5.96 -9.37 8.04
C LEU A 28 -6.80 -9.36 6.74
N ARG A 29 -6.20 -9.71 5.60
CA ARG A 29 -6.87 -9.67 4.30
C ARG A 29 -7.22 -11.05 3.73
N HIS A 30 -6.39 -12.05 3.99
CA HIS A 30 -6.50 -13.37 3.36
C HIS A 30 -6.98 -14.46 4.32
N VAL A 31 -7.07 -14.19 5.62
CA VAL A 31 -7.62 -15.13 6.61
C VAL A 31 -8.97 -14.60 7.10
N HIS A 32 -10.01 -15.41 6.95
CA HIS A 32 -11.35 -15.08 7.41
C HIS A 32 -11.41 -15.14 8.95
N PRO A 33 -12.07 -14.17 9.63
CA PRO A 33 -12.12 -14.15 11.08
C PRO A 33 -12.97 -15.26 11.71
N PHE A 34 -13.93 -15.81 10.96
CA PHE A 34 -14.90 -16.80 11.47
C PHE A 34 -14.86 -18.16 10.76
N GLU A 35 -14.19 -18.24 9.61
CA GLU A 35 -14.18 -19.43 8.76
C GLU A 35 -12.75 -19.89 8.54
N ASP A 36 -12.58 -21.19 8.31
CA ASP A 36 -11.27 -21.74 8.00
C ASP A 36 -10.75 -21.15 6.67
N SER A 37 -9.49 -20.73 6.67
CA SER A 37 -8.79 -20.26 5.48
C SER A 37 -7.54 -21.09 5.27
N ASP A 38 -7.30 -21.47 4.02
CA ASP A 38 -6.07 -22.14 3.64
C ASP A 38 -4.92 -21.14 3.64
N VAL A 39 -3.94 -21.35 4.52
CA VAL A 39 -2.70 -20.57 4.57
C VAL A 39 -1.58 -21.46 4.08
N THR A 40 -0.93 -21.07 2.98
CA THR A 40 0.18 -21.81 2.39
C THR A 40 1.36 -20.87 2.12
N PRO A 41 2.61 -21.37 2.11
CA PRO A 41 3.75 -20.55 1.70
C PRO A 41 3.56 -19.89 0.33
N GLU A 42 2.92 -20.60 -0.60
CA GLU A 42 2.66 -20.13 -1.96
C GLU A 42 1.72 -18.93 -1.97
N ASN A 43 0.60 -18.98 -1.24
CA ASN A 43 -0.37 -17.88 -1.25
C ASN A 43 0.12 -16.65 -0.48
N ILE A 44 0.95 -16.85 0.56
CA ILE A 44 1.63 -15.76 1.27
C ILE A 44 2.58 -15.03 0.31
N LYS A 45 3.41 -15.80 -0.41
CA LYS A 45 4.36 -15.25 -1.37
C LYS A 45 3.66 -14.56 -2.53
N GLU A 46 2.57 -15.14 -3.05
CA GLU A 46 1.77 -14.53 -4.11
C GLU A 46 1.16 -13.21 -3.64
N ALA A 47 0.49 -13.18 -2.49
CA ALA A 47 -0.08 -11.97 -1.92
C ALA A 47 0.98 -10.89 -1.68
N TYR A 48 2.14 -11.27 -1.12
CA TYR A 48 3.26 -10.35 -0.93
C TYR A 48 3.74 -9.76 -2.25
N ASN A 49 4.04 -10.61 -3.25
CA ASN A 49 4.60 -10.16 -4.51
C ASN A 49 3.60 -9.34 -5.32
N ALA A 50 2.36 -9.80 -5.43
CA ALA A 50 1.33 -9.13 -6.22
C ALA A 50 0.86 -7.84 -5.57
N ASN A 51 0.52 -7.87 -4.28
CA ASN A 51 -0.19 -6.76 -3.63
C ASN A 51 0.75 -5.77 -2.94
N LEU A 52 1.88 -6.22 -2.40
CA LEU A 52 2.86 -5.35 -1.72
C LEU A 52 3.95 -4.89 -2.68
N ALA A 53 4.76 -5.80 -3.21
CA ALA A 53 5.87 -5.43 -4.08
C ALA A 53 5.40 -4.80 -5.39
N ASN A 54 4.57 -5.52 -6.16
CA ASN A 54 4.11 -5.05 -7.47
C ASN A 54 3.00 -4.00 -7.38
N GLY A 55 2.18 -4.05 -6.32
CA GLY A 55 1.10 -3.09 -6.07
C GLY A 55 1.60 -1.84 -5.36
N LEU A 56 1.38 -1.76 -4.05
CA LEU A 56 1.67 -0.57 -3.24
C LEU A 56 3.12 -0.06 -3.42
N GLY A 57 4.10 -0.96 -3.40
CA GLY A 57 5.53 -0.65 -3.47
C GLY A 57 5.92 0.07 -4.75
N ASN A 58 5.58 -0.53 -5.90
CA ASN A 58 5.86 0.07 -7.21
C ASN A 58 5.07 1.37 -7.44
N LEU A 59 3.79 1.41 -7.05
CA LEU A 59 2.96 2.61 -7.21
C LEU A 59 3.54 3.79 -6.41
N ALA A 60 3.83 3.57 -5.13
CA ALA A 60 4.40 4.60 -4.26
C ALA A 60 5.77 5.06 -4.77
N SER A 61 6.63 4.13 -5.20
CA SER A 61 7.95 4.47 -5.77
C SER A 61 7.82 5.34 -7.02
N ARG A 62 6.85 5.03 -7.90
CA ARG A 62 6.57 5.80 -9.13
C ARG A 62 6.09 7.22 -8.80
N ILE A 63 5.10 7.35 -7.91
CA ILE A 63 4.53 8.64 -7.50
C ILE A 63 5.60 9.51 -6.83
N LEU A 64 6.35 8.96 -5.88
CA LEU A 64 7.36 9.72 -5.14
C LEU A 64 8.55 10.11 -6.03
N THR A 65 8.90 9.28 -7.02
CA THR A 65 9.92 9.66 -8.02
C THR A 65 9.45 10.84 -8.88
N LEU A 66 8.17 10.88 -9.26
CA LEU A 66 7.61 12.03 -9.99
C LEU A 66 7.54 13.27 -9.09
N SER A 67 7.14 13.10 -7.83
CA SER A 67 7.07 14.16 -6.84
C SER A 67 8.44 14.80 -6.61
N GLU A 68 9.45 14.00 -6.27
CA GLU A 68 10.83 14.46 -6.03
C GLU A 68 11.43 15.14 -7.27
N LYS A 69 11.08 14.68 -8.47
CA LYS A 69 11.62 15.22 -9.72
C LYS A 69 10.99 16.53 -10.17
N TYR A 70 9.67 16.69 -9.98
CA TYR A 70 8.91 17.77 -10.62
C TYR A 70 8.22 18.72 -9.63
N LEU A 71 8.02 18.34 -8.37
CA LEU A 71 7.46 19.21 -7.35
C LEU A 71 8.57 19.76 -6.47
N ASP A 72 8.51 21.06 -6.16
CA ASP A 72 9.51 21.70 -5.28
C ASP A 72 9.35 21.26 -3.81
N LYS A 73 8.13 20.88 -3.43
CA LYS A 73 7.78 20.44 -2.08
C LYS A 73 6.55 19.53 -2.11
N CYS A 74 6.28 18.89 -0.97
CA CYS A 74 5.02 18.19 -0.73
C CYS A 74 3.83 19.15 -0.98
N PRO A 75 2.81 18.75 -1.75
CA PRO A 75 1.57 19.51 -1.86
C PRO A 75 0.87 19.63 -0.50
N GLU A 76 0.01 20.63 -0.36
CA GLU A 76 -0.71 20.90 0.87
C GLU A 76 -1.65 19.73 1.21
N ILE A 77 -1.36 19.07 2.32
CA ILE A 77 -2.14 17.94 2.80
C ILE A 77 -3.41 18.47 3.47
N PRO A 78 -4.62 18.04 3.04
CA PRO A 78 -5.86 18.43 3.70
C PRO A 78 -5.86 18.03 5.18
N GLU A 79 -6.25 18.96 6.06
CA GLU A 79 -6.38 18.68 7.49
C GLU A 79 -7.39 17.57 7.79
N LYS A 80 -8.49 17.57 7.02
CA LYS A 80 -9.58 16.61 7.15
C LYS A 80 -9.66 15.71 5.92
N SER A 81 -9.91 14.44 6.16
CA SER A 81 -10.23 13.47 5.12
C SER A 81 -11.33 12.58 5.67
N ASP A 82 -12.31 12.29 4.83
CA ASP A 82 -13.39 11.38 5.20
C ASP A 82 -12.94 9.93 5.03
N PHE A 83 -13.08 9.17 6.12
CA PHE A 83 -12.82 7.75 6.21
C PHE A 83 -14.01 7.00 6.83
N THR A 84 -15.19 7.61 6.86
CA THR A 84 -16.39 7.03 7.49
C THR A 84 -16.67 5.64 6.94
N GLU A 85 -16.77 5.51 5.62
CA GLU A 85 -16.96 4.22 4.93
C GLU A 85 -15.85 3.21 5.26
N TYR A 86 -14.60 3.65 5.31
CA TYR A 86 -13.46 2.78 5.65
C TYR A 86 -13.57 2.24 7.09
N PHE A 87 -13.96 3.09 8.05
CA PHE A 87 -14.07 2.69 9.46
C PHE A 87 -15.35 1.89 9.75
N GLU A 88 -16.41 2.02 8.96
CA GLU A 88 -17.61 1.17 9.08
C GLU A 88 -17.29 -0.32 8.94
N PHE A 89 -16.29 -0.70 8.15
CA PHE A 89 -15.85 -2.09 8.03
C PHE A 89 -15.26 -2.62 9.34
N PHE A 90 -14.50 -1.80 10.07
CA PHE A 90 -13.95 -2.19 11.37
C PHE A 90 -15.03 -2.34 12.44
N GLU A 91 -16.04 -1.46 12.45
CA GLU A 91 -17.18 -1.56 13.37
C GLU A 91 -17.99 -2.85 13.16
N LYS A 92 -17.95 -3.40 11.94
CA LYS A 92 -18.59 -4.68 11.58
C LYS A 92 -17.66 -5.88 11.72
N PHE A 93 -16.43 -5.70 12.22
CA PHE A 93 -15.37 -6.71 12.29
C PHE A 93 -14.96 -7.29 10.93
N ASP A 94 -15.27 -6.61 9.82
CA ASP A 94 -14.90 -7.01 8.46
C ASP A 94 -13.59 -6.35 8.03
N ILE A 95 -12.49 -6.77 8.68
CA ILE A 95 -11.16 -6.21 8.41
C ILE A 95 -10.69 -6.56 6.99
N LYS A 96 -11.16 -7.68 6.44
CA LYS A 96 -10.89 -8.05 5.05
C LYS A 96 -11.44 -7.00 4.10
N GLN A 97 -12.70 -6.59 4.27
CA GLN A 97 -13.30 -5.56 3.42
C GLN A 97 -12.62 -4.20 3.60
N ALA A 98 -12.17 -3.87 4.82
CA ALA A 98 -11.33 -2.69 5.05
C ALA A 98 -10.02 -2.76 4.26
N ALA A 99 -9.31 -3.90 4.29
CA ALA A 99 -8.12 -4.09 3.49
C ALA A 99 -8.44 -4.00 1.99
N ASP A 100 -9.46 -4.69 1.50
CA ASP A 100 -9.86 -4.64 0.09
C ASP A 100 -10.20 -3.20 -0.36
N TYR A 101 -10.79 -2.38 0.50
CA TYR A 101 -10.99 -0.95 0.23
C TYR A 101 -9.67 -0.22 -0.07
N VAL A 102 -8.63 -0.44 0.76
CA VAL A 102 -7.30 0.15 0.55
C VAL A 102 -6.67 -0.33 -0.77
N TRP A 103 -6.79 -1.61 -1.10
CA TRP A 103 -6.22 -2.13 -2.35
C TRP A 103 -6.99 -1.73 -3.60
N ASN A 104 -8.30 -1.50 -3.48
CA ASN A 104 -9.08 -0.89 -4.55
C ASN A 104 -8.61 0.55 -4.81
N GLU A 105 -8.39 1.34 -3.75
CA GLU A 105 -7.83 2.70 -3.87
C GLU A 105 -6.44 2.73 -4.52
N ILE A 106 -5.58 1.75 -4.19
CA ILE A 106 -4.28 1.56 -4.85
C ILE A 106 -4.47 1.27 -6.36
N GLY A 107 -5.39 0.37 -6.70
CA GLY A 107 -5.69 0.01 -8.09
C GLY A 107 -6.24 1.18 -8.91
N GLU A 108 -7.18 1.95 -8.34
CA GLU A 108 -7.75 3.13 -8.99
C GLU A 108 -6.70 4.23 -9.19
N LEU A 109 -5.80 4.43 -8.22
CA LEU A 109 -4.71 5.39 -8.37
C LEU A 109 -3.68 4.97 -9.44
N ASP A 110 -3.36 3.67 -9.56
CA ASP A 110 -2.50 3.19 -10.65
C ASP A 110 -3.17 3.39 -12.02
N LYS A 111 -4.46 3.03 -12.16
CA LYS A 111 -5.25 3.28 -13.39
C LYS A 111 -5.30 4.77 -13.73
N PHE A 112 -5.48 5.64 -12.74
CA PHE A 112 -5.46 7.09 -12.93
C PHE A 112 -4.13 7.56 -13.54
N ILE A 113 -3.00 7.09 -13.01
CA ILE A 113 -1.67 7.43 -13.55
C ILE A 113 -1.48 6.91 -14.97
N GLN A 114 -1.93 5.68 -15.25
CA GLN A 114 -1.86 5.10 -16.59
C GLN A 114 -2.70 5.90 -17.60
N LYS A 115 -3.89 6.34 -17.21
CA LYS A 115 -4.80 7.11 -18.08
C LYS A 115 -4.34 8.55 -18.30
N THR A 116 -3.83 9.21 -17.26
CA THR A 116 -3.47 10.63 -17.31
C THR A 116 -2.03 10.86 -17.74
N GLU A 117 -1.18 9.85 -17.61
CA GLU A 117 0.25 9.88 -17.96
C GLU A 117 0.97 11.16 -17.48
N PRO A 118 0.93 11.49 -16.17
CA PRO A 118 1.42 12.78 -15.66
C PRO A 118 2.89 13.03 -16.00
N PHE A 119 3.67 11.95 -16.13
CA PHE A 119 5.08 11.95 -16.53
C PHE A 119 5.33 12.41 -17.98
N LYS A 120 4.34 12.29 -18.87
CA LYS A 120 4.35 12.88 -20.21
C LYS A 120 3.79 14.29 -20.17
N VAL A 121 2.65 14.49 -19.49
CA VAL A 121 1.97 15.79 -19.43
C VAL A 121 2.91 16.87 -18.89
N VAL A 122 3.65 16.60 -17.82
CA VAL A 122 4.57 17.57 -17.21
C VAL A 122 5.70 18.05 -18.14
N LYS A 123 6.01 17.29 -19.19
CA LYS A 123 7.02 17.68 -20.20
C LYS A 123 6.45 18.59 -21.30
N ILE A 124 5.13 18.64 -21.44
CA ILE A 124 4.41 19.39 -22.48
C ILE A 124 3.74 20.63 -21.86
N ASP A 125 3.03 20.41 -20.76
CA ASP A 125 2.36 21.42 -19.94
C ASP A 125 2.78 21.18 -18.49
N GLU A 126 3.82 21.89 -18.07
CA GLU A 126 4.43 21.74 -16.75
C GLU A 126 3.43 21.99 -15.64
N LYS A 127 2.60 23.04 -15.75
CA LYS A 127 1.61 23.41 -14.74
C LYS A 127 0.61 22.28 -14.53
N LYS A 128 -0.02 21.83 -15.62
CA LYS A 128 -1.00 20.73 -15.56
C LYS A 128 -0.38 19.43 -15.10
N GLY A 129 0.85 19.13 -15.53
CA GLY A 129 1.58 17.95 -15.07
C GLY A 129 1.85 17.97 -13.57
N LYS A 130 2.29 19.10 -13.02
CA LYS A 130 2.49 19.26 -11.57
C LYS A 130 1.19 19.13 -10.78
N GLU A 131 0.07 19.64 -11.31
CA GLU A 131 -1.26 19.45 -10.70
C GLU A 131 -1.66 17.97 -10.63
N LEU A 132 -1.47 17.22 -11.72
CA LEU A 132 -1.73 15.77 -11.74
C LEU A 132 -0.82 15.01 -10.77
N ILE A 133 0.49 15.32 -10.75
CA ILE A 133 1.43 14.70 -9.81
C ILE A 133 1.01 15.01 -8.37
N SER A 134 0.68 16.27 -8.05
CA SER A 134 0.22 16.67 -6.72
C SER A 134 -1.02 15.89 -6.30
N SER A 135 -1.99 15.72 -7.19
CA SER A 135 -3.19 14.90 -6.94
C SER A 135 -2.83 13.46 -6.58
N THR A 136 -1.89 12.84 -7.30
CA THR A 136 -1.45 11.47 -7.00
C THR A 136 -0.72 11.35 -5.66
N VAL A 137 0.06 12.36 -5.27
CA VAL A 137 0.74 12.41 -3.97
C VAL A 137 -0.29 12.51 -2.83
N LEU A 138 -1.31 13.35 -2.97
CA LEU A 138 -2.36 13.51 -1.97
C LEU A 138 -3.21 12.23 -1.81
N HIS A 139 -3.50 11.54 -2.92
CA HIS A 139 -4.19 10.25 -2.88
C HIS A 139 -3.31 9.17 -2.23
N LEU A 140 -2.02 9.11 -2.56
CA LEU A 140 -1.08 8.21 -1.88
C LEU A 140 -0.99 8.51 -0.37
N TYR A 141 -1.05 9.78 0.04
CA TYR A 141 -1.09 10.14 1.46
C TYR A 141 -2.38 9.66 2.14
N ARG A 142 -3.53 9.73 1.45
CA ARG A 142 -4.80 9.16 1.93
C ARG A 142 -4.67 7.64 2.14
N ILE A 143 -4.09 6.92 1.18
CA ILE A 143 -3.79 5.48 1.29
C ILE A 143 -2.88 5.21 2.49
N ALA A 144 -1.79 5.98 2.65
CA ALA A 144 -0.87 5.85 3.77
C ALA A 144 -1.56 6.03 5.14
N ARG A 145 -2.56 6.91 5.25
CA ARG A 145 -3.36 7.05 6.47
C ARG A 145 -4.23 5.82 6.73
N MET A 146 -4.88 5.28 5.70
CA MET A 146 -5.72 4.09 5.82
C MET A 146 -4.91 2.85 6.20
N LEU A 147 -3.63 2.78 5.83
CA LEU A 147 -2.76 1.66 6.21
C LEU A 147 -2.51 1.56 7.73
N ASN A 148 -2.72 2.62 8.53
CA ASN A 148 -2.38 2.62 9.96
C ASN A 148 -2.86 1.39 10.78
N PRO A 149 -4.13 0.96 10.72
CA PRO A 149 -4.58 -0.25 11.42
C PRO A 149 -3.98 -1.57 10.89
N ILE A 150 -3.58 -1.63 9.61
CA ILE A 150 -3.17 -2.88 8.94
C ILE A 150 -1.64 -3.00 8.92
N MET A 151 -0.97 -1.97 8.41
CA MET A 151 0.47 -1.85 8.18
C MET A 151 0.99 -0.53 8.81
N PRO A 152 1.08 -0.44 10.15
CA PRO A 152 1.43 0.79 10.86
C PRO A 152 2.82 1.35 10.53
N GLU A 153 3.85 0.52 10.38
CA GLU A 153 5.19 1.02 10.07
C GLU A 153 5.27 1.55 8.63
N THR A 154 4.61 0.85 7.70
CA THR A 154 4.48 1.27 6.30
C THR A 154 3.76 2.60 6.17
N ASN A 155 2.69 2.78 6.97
CA ASN A 155 1.95 4.04 7.12
C ASN A 155 2.88 5.20 7.52
N ILE A 156 3.68 5.01 8.57
CA ILE A 156 4.61 6.04 9.06
C ILE A 156 5.66 6.36 7.99
N MET A 157 6.25 5.32 7.41
CA MET A 157 7.29 5.47 6.38
C MET A 157 6.78 6.24 5.15
N LEU A 158 5.62 5.87 4.61
CA LEU A 158 5.05 6.55 3.43
C LEU A 158 4.71 8.01 3.73
N LYS A 159 4.05 8.29 4.87
CA LYS A 159 3.76 9.67 5.26
C LYS A 159 5.02 10.51 5.41
N LYS A 160 6.12 9.92 5.93
CA LYS A 160 7.41 10.59 6.04
C LYS A 160 7.98 10.93 4.65
N LEU A 161 8.09 9.94 3.77
CA LEU A 161 8.62 10.12 2.40
C LEU A 161 7.83 11.18 1.62
N ILE A 162 6.50 11.17 1.73
CA ILE A 162 5.61 12.16 1.11
C ILE A 162 5.91 13.57 1.63
N LYS A 163 5.92 13.74 2.96
CA LYS A 163 6.16 15.05 3.59
C LYS A 163 7.55 15.60 3.28
N GLU A 164 8.54 14.73 3.20
CA GLU A 164 9.91 15.08 2.83
C GLU A 164 10.11 15.28 1.33
N ASN A 165 9.09 15.00 0.51
CA ASN A 165 9.16 15.01 -0.96
C ASN A 165 10.31 14.15 -1.51
N LYS A 166 10.49 12.95 -0.95
CA LYS A 166 11.57 12.03 -1.32
C LYS A 166 11.04 10.68 -1.77
N LYS A 167 11.71 10.10 -2.77
CA LYS A 167 11.51 8.69 -3.11
C LYS A 167 12.22 7.78 -2.10
N PRO A 168 11.78 6.53 -1.94
CA PRO A 168 12.50 5.59 -1.10
C PRO A 168 13.85 5.21 -1.74
N GLU A 169 14.91 5.11 -0.94
CA GLU A 169 16.26 4.72 -1.40
C GLU A 169 16.33 3.25 -1.85
N LYS A 170 15.45 2.42 -1.28
CA LYS A 170 15.30 1.00 -1.59
C LYS A 170 13.83 0.71 -1.86
N PRO A 171 13.49 -0.33 -2.63
CA PRO A 171 12.11 -0.76 -2.78
C PRO A 171 11.44 -0.96 -1.41
N LEU A 172 10.21 -0.47 -1.26
CA LEU A 172 9.42 -0.62 -0.02
C LEU A 172 9.23 -2.10 0.34
N PHE A 173 9.06 -2.94 -0.67
CA PHE A 173 8.95 -4.38 -0.54
C PHE A 173 9.81 -5.02 -1.63
N LEU A 174 10.81 -5.81 -1.23
CA LEU A 174 11.64 -6.57 -2.15
C LEU A 174 10.91 -7.84 -2.54
N ARG A 175 10.71 -8.05 -3.85
CA ARG A 175 10.09 -9.26 -4.41
C ARG A 175 10.77 -10.53 -3.89
N LYS A 176 9.99 -11.57 -3.64
CA LYS A 176 10.44 -12.87 -3.16
C LYS A 176 10.43 -13.90 -4.30
N ASP A 177 11.52 -14.65 -4.42
CA ASP A 177 11.74 -15.66 -5.45
C ASP A 177 11.05 -16.99 -5.16
#